data_AF-A0A158G3G7-F1
#
_entry.id   AF-A0A158G3G7-F1
#
_cell.length_a   1.000
_cell.length_b   1.000
_cell.length_c   1.000
_cell.angle_alpha   90.00
_cell.angle_beta   90.00
_cell.angle_gamma   90.00
#
_symmetry.space_group_name_H-M   'P 1'
#
loop_
_entity.id
_entity.type
_entity.pdbx_description
1 polymer ?
#
loop_
_entity_poly.entity_id
_entity_poly.type
_entity_poly.pdbx_seq_one_letter_code
_entity_poly.pdbx_strand_id
1 'polypeptide(L)'
;MLLSDEELARLQSVAPFLRSEAHSALEAEASYEVTMELESHLQPGLRIRAPESARTSADADAPPYPLDLFVGLPLSELRALSHADDATREADIARFGARFSPRLLRAIATMTPHEIDLDAGVQSEAGTLSVMLDED
;
A
#
# COMPACT_ATOMS: atom_id res chain seq x y z
N MET A 1 -1.56 13.48 -15.09
CA MET A 1 -2.19 12.58 -16.09
C MET A 1 -2.35 11.21 -15.44
N LEU A 2 -3.49 10.55 -15.62
CA LEU A 2 -3.73 9.17 -15.15
C LEU A 2 -2.97 8.15 -16.03
N LEU A 3 -2.98 6.88 -15.65
CA LEU A 3 -2.40 5.79 -16.44
C LEU A 3 -3.31 5.48 -17.63
N SER A 4 -2.73 5.13 -18.78
CA SER A 4 -3.51 4.63 -19.93
C SER A 4 -3.99 3.19 -19.69
N ASP A 5 -5.00 2.74 -20.45
CA ASP A 5 -5.48 1.36 -20.37
C ASP A 5 -4.37 0.34 -20.70
N GLU A 6 -3.46 0.68 -21.60
CA GLU A 6 -2.29 -0.16 -21.92
C GLU A 6 -1.32 -0.23 -20.73
N GLU A 7 -1.03 0.91 -20.09
CA GLU A 7 -0.18 0.95 -18.90
C GLU A 7 -0.79 0.14 -17.75
N LEU A 8 -2.11 0.24 -17.55
CA LEU A 8 -2.84 -0.54 -16.54
C LEU A 8 -2.81 -2.04 -16.84
N ALA A 9 -3.03 -2.45 -18.09
CA ALA A 9 -2.98 -3.87 -18.46
C ALA A 9 -1.59 -4.47 -18.19
N ARG A 10 -0.51 -3.72 -18.47
CA ARG A 10 0.85 -4.14 -18.14
C ARG A 10 1.07 -4.19 -16.63
N LEU A 11 0.57 -3.19 -15.90
CA LEU A 11 0.66 -3.16 -14.44
C LEU A 11 -0.10 -4.30 -13.76
N GLN A 12 -1.24 -4.73 -14.30
CA GLN A 12 -1.99 -5.88 -13.80
C GLN A 12 -1.16 -7.17 -13.82
N SER A 13 -0.25 -7.34 -14.78
CA SER A 13 0.63 -8.51 -14.84
C SER A 13 1.73 -8.49 -13.76
N VAL A 14 2.12 -7.31 -13.29
CA VAL A 14 3.15 -7.14 -12.24
C VAL A 14 2.59 -6.92 -10.85
N ALA A 15 1.29 -6.62 -10.74
CA ALA A 15 0.58 -6.38 -9.50
C ALA A 15 0.81 -7.48 -8.42
N PRO A 16 0.84 -8.79 -8.75
CA PRO A 16 1.11 -9.82 -7.76
C PRO A 16 2.49 -9.69 -7.10
N PHE A 17 3.50 -9.24 -7.85
CA PHE A 17 4.87 -9.09 -7.36
C PHE A 17 4.99 -7.87 -6.46
N LEU A 18 4.46 -6.72 -6.89
CA LEU A 18 4.43 -5.51 -6.07
C LEU A 18 3.65 -5.73 -4.76
N ARG A 19 2.54 -6.47 -4.82
CA ARG A 19 1.79 -6.89 -3.62
C ARG A 19 2.63 -7.79 -2.71
N SER A 20 3.36 -8.75 -3.28
CA SER A 20 4.23 -9.66 -2.53
C SER A 20 5.34 -8.89 -1.82
N GLU A 21 6.02 -7.99 -2.53
CA GLU A 21 7.08 -7.16 -1.98
C GLU A 21 6.57 -6.25 -0.86
N ALA A 22 5.43 -5.60 -1.06
CA ALA A 22 4.81 -4.77 -0.03
C ALA A 22 4.38 -5.59 1.20
N HIS A 23 3.83 -6.79 1.00
CA HIS A 23 3.48 -7.69 2.09
C HIS A 23 4.71 -8.12 2.87
N SER A 24 5.77 -8.58 2.20
CA SER A 24 7.01 -8.98 2.86
C SER A 24 7.72 -7.82 3.56
N ALA A 25 7.60 -6.59 3.05
CA ALA A 25 8.12 -5.40 3.74
C ALA A 25 7.36 -5.06 5.04
N LEU A 26 6.15 -5.60 5.24
CA LEU A 26 5.32 -5.40 6.43
C LEU A 26 5.23 -6.64 7.33
N GLU A 27 5.84 -7.77 6.94
CA GLU A 27 5.79 -9.04 7.70
C GLU A 27 6.31 -8.91 9.13
N ALA A 28 7.20 -7.94 9.39
CA ALA A 28 7.73 -7.67 10.72
C ALA A 28 6.72 -7.00 11.67
N GLU A 29 5.71 -6.31 11.12
CA GLU A 29 4.77 -5.51 11.89
C GLU A 29 3.53 -6.32 12.29
N ALA A 30 2.76 -6.78 11.30
CA ALA A 30 1.59 -7.63 11.50
C ALA A 30 1.26 -8.44 10.25
N SER A 31 0.35 -9.42 10.38
CA SER A 31 -0.12 -10.25 9.26
C SER A 31 -1.15 -9.51 8.40
N TYR A 32 -0.74 -8.43 7.74
CA TYR A 32 -1.61 -7.58 6.93
C TYR A 32 -2.08 -8.24 5.64
N GLU A 33 -3.35 -8.01 5.30
CA GLU A 33 -3.83 -8.21 3.94
C GLU A 33 -3.42 -7.01 3.09
N VAL A 34 -2.64 -7.27 2.04
CA VAL A 34 -2.25 -6.26 1.06
C VAL A 34 -2.97 -6.55 -0.25
N THR A 35 -3.76 -5.61 -0.76
CA THR A 35 -4.37 -5.72 -2.09
C THR A 35 -3.93 -4.55 -2.95
N MET A 36 -3.94 -4.74 -4.26
CA MET A 36 -3.58 -3.67 -5.19
C MET A 36 -4.84 -3.12 -5.85
N GLU A 37 -4.99 -1.81 -5.82
CA GLU A 37 -6.11 -1.08 -6.41
C GLU A 37 -5.62 -0.38 -7.68
N LEU A 38 -5.84 -0.99 -8.85
CA LEU A 38 -5.50 -0.45 -10.17
C LEU A 38 -6.78 -0.27 -10.98
N GLU A 39 -7.34 0.94 -10.98
CA GLU A 39 -8.45 1.32 -11.85
C GLU A 39 -8.13 2.59 -12.63
N SER A 40 -8.60 2.69 -13.88
CA SER A 40 -8.30 3.80 -14.79
C SER A 40 -8.81 5.16 -14.34
N HIS A 41 -9.79 5.17 -13.43
CA HIS A 41 -10.44 6.38 -12.93
C HIS A 41 -10.05 6.73 -11.50
N LEU A 42 -9.18 5.94 -10.87
CA LEU A 42 -8.76 6.12 -9.48
C LEU A 42 -7.26 6.35 -9.38
N GLN A 43 -6.83 6.89 -8.23
CA GLN A 43 -5.42 6.89 -7.87
C GLN A 43 -4.99 5.43 -7.70
N PRO A 44 -3.99 4.93 -8.45
CA PRO A 44 -3.48 3.59 -8.23
C PRO A 44 -2.74 3.51 -6.90
N GLY A 45 -2.92 2.40 -6.21
CA GLY A 45 -2.43 2.25 -4.86
C GLY A 45 -2.39 0.81 -4.36
N LEU A 46 -1.95 0.70 -3.12
CA LEU A 46 -2.08 -0.49 -2.30
C LEU A 46 -3.08 -0.23 -1.19
N ARG A 47 -3.87 -1.24 -0.85
CA ARG A 47 -4.69 -1.25 0.34
C ARG A 47 -4.05 -2.20 1.35
N ILE A 48 -3.83 -1.70 2.56
CA ILE A 48 -3.28 -2.45 3.68
C ILE A 48 -4.38 -2.57 4.74
N ARG A 49 -4.76 -3.80 5.07
CA ARG A 49 -5.78 -4.07 6.09
C ARG A 49 -5.23 -4.99 7.15
N ALA A 50 -5.48 -4.63 8.42
CA ALA A 50 -5.26 -5.57 9.50
C ALA A 50 -6.12 -6.82 9.27
N PRO A 51 -5.60 -8.02 9.57
CA PRO A 51 -6.40 -9.22 9.45
C PRO A 51 -7.60 -9.08 10.39
N GLU A 52 -8.75 -9.59 9.97
CA GLU A 52 -9.96 -9.62 10.78
C GLU A 52 -9.70 -10.52 12.00
N SER A 53 -9.09 -9.94 13.03
CA SER A 53 -8.73 -10.65 14.23
C SER A 53 -10.03 -11.02 14.93
N ALA A 54 -10.19 -12.29 15.26
CA ALA A 54 -11.28 -12.82 16.08
C ALA A 54 -11.26 -12.32 17.55
N ARG A 55 -10.75 -11.10 17.80
CA ARG A 55 -10.72 -10.41 19.10
C ARG A 55 -11.99 -9.54 19.20
N THR A 56 -13.09 -10.09 19.70
CA THR A 56 -13.50 -10.08 21.12
C THR A 56 -14.07 -8.74 21.60
N SER A 57 -15.40 -8.68 21.69
CA SER A 57 -16.20 -8.05 22.77
C SER A 57 -16.05 -6.54 23.03
N ALA A 58 -15.20 -5.81 22.34
CA ALA A 58 -15.20 -4.35 22.38
C ALA A 58 -16.22 -3.81 21.36
N ASP A 59 -16.90 -2.72 21.71
CA ASP A 59 -17.83 -2.02 20.84
C ASP A 59 -17.12 -1.71 19.50
N ALA A 60 -17.61 -2.31 18.41
CA ALA A 60 -16.96 -2.20 17.09
C ALA A 60 -16.93 -0.74 16.57
N ASP A 61 -17.75 0.11 17.19
CA ASP A 61 -17.84 1.53 16.90
C ASP A 61 -16.92 2.39 17.79
N ALA A 62 -16.10 1.80 18.65
CA ALA A 62 -15.15 2.51 19.51
C ALA A 62 -13.68 2.25 19.11
N PRO A 63 -12.83 3.29 19.08
CA PRO A 63 -11.42 3.14 18.78
C PRO A 63 -10.68 2.31 19.86
N PRO A 64 -9.58 1.64 19.52
CA PRO A 64 -8.91 1.70 18.22
C PRO A 64 -9.56 0.77 17.17
N TYR A 65 -9.72 1.26 15.95
CA TYR A 65 -10.29 0.51 14.84
C TYR A 65 -9.22 -0.34 14.13
N PRO A 66 -9.56 -1.47 13.49
CA PRO A 66 -8.63 -2.20 12.63
C PRO A 66 -8.07 -1.29 11.53
N LEU A 67 -6.80 -1.46 11.19
CA LEU A 67 -6.18 -0.68 10.11
C LEU A 67 -6.90 -0.93 8.78
N ASP A 68 -7.30 0.15 8.12
CA ASP A 68 -7.76 0.18 6.72
C ASP A 68 -7.09 1.37 6.02
N LEU A 69 -5.89 1.14 5.52
CA LEU A 69 -5.04 2.18 4.94
C LEU A 69 -4.95 2.03 3.43
N PHE A 70 -5.32 3.08 2.70
CA PHE A 70 -4.99 3.25 1.30
C PHE A 70 -3.64 3.97 1.15
N VAL A 71 -2.76 3.40 0.34
CA VAL A 71 -1.41 3.90 0.06
C VAL A 71 -1.31 4.18 -1.43
N GLY A 72 -1.42 5.44 -1.82
CA GLY A 72 -1.26 5.85 -3.20
C GLY A 72 0.19 5.73 -3.68
N LEU A 73 0.38 5.08 -4.83
CA LEU A 73 1.69 4.88 -5.44
C LEU A 73 2.00 6.00 -6.46
N PRO A 74 3.26 6.43 -6.60
CA PRO A 74 3.64 7.44 -7.59
C PRO A 74 3.38 6.98 -9.02
N LEU A 75 2.66 7.82 -9.79
CA LEU A 75 2.34 7.52 -11.17
C LEU A 75 3.59 7.42 -12.07
N SER A 76 4.63 8.18 -11.74
CA SER A 76 5.92 8.16 -12.42
C SER A 76 6.59 6.78 -12.33
N GLU A 77 6.65 6.20 -11.13
CA GLU A 77 7.18 4.85 -10.89
C GLU A 77 6.35 3.77 -11.58
N LEU A 78 5.01 3.86 -11.49
CA LEU A 78 4.12 2.90 -12.16
C LEU A 78 4.25 2.95 -13.68
N ARG A 79 4.43 4.15 -14.26
CA ARG A 79 4.73 4.26 -15.69
C ARG A 79 6.09 3.70 -16.05
N ALA A 80 7.11 3.94 -15.24
CA ALA A 80 8.43 3.36 -15.49
C ALA A 80 8.34 1.82 -15.53
N LEU A 81 7.65 1.22 -14.55
CA LEU A 81 7.40 -0.22 -14.50
C LEU A 81 6.59 -0.76 -15.69
N SER A 82 5.60 -0.02 -16.18
CA SER A 82 4.78 -0.46 -17.33
C SER A 82 5.54 -0.44 -18.65
N HIS A 83 6.55 0.42 -18.78
CA HIS A 83 7.40 0.52 -19.98
C HIS A 83 8.73 -0.24 -19.85
N ALA A 84 9.06 -0.75 -18.67
CA ALA A 84 10.29 -1.50 -18.41
C ALA A 84 10.33 -2.84 -19.17
N ASP A 85 11.52 -3.21 -19.64
CA ASP A 85 11.83 -4.57 -20.06
C ASP A 85 11.92 -5.51 -18.84
N ASP A 86 12.03 -6.81 -19.08
CA ASP A 86 11.94 -7.82 -18.01
C ASP A 86 13.02 -7.64 -16.94
N ALA A 87 14.26 -7.35 -17.33
CA ALA A 87 15.38 -7.18 -16.41
C ALA A 87 15.25 -5.90 -15.58
N THR A 88 14.87 -4.78 -16.21
CA THR A 88 14.66 -3.51 -15.52
C THR A 88 13.47 -3.60 -14.57
N ARG A 89 12.40 -4.27 -14.99
CA ARG A 89 11.19 -4.46 -14.20
C ARG A 89 11.47 -5.26 -12.93
N GLU A 90 12.23 -6.35 -13.02
CA GLU A 90 12.62 -7.13 -11.82
C GLU A 90 13.42 -6.27 -10.83
N ALA A 91 14.39 -5.50 -11.33
CA ALA A 91 15.19 -4.60 -10.50
C ALA A 91 14.36 -3.48 -9.86
N ASP A 92 13.39 -2.93 -10.57
CA ASP A 92 12.51 -1.87 -10.06
C ASP A 92 11.49 -2.42 -9.05
N ILE A 93 10.96 -3.64 -9.25
CA ILE A 93 10.11 -4.34 -8.26
C ILE A 93 10.89 -4.59 -6.96
N ALA A 94 12.11 -5.12 -7.04
CA ALA A 94 12.94 -5.35 -5.86
C ALA A 94 13.28 -4.03 -5.13
N ARG A 95 13.53 -2.95 -5.88
CA ARG A 95 13.76 -1.62 -5.31
C ARG A 95 12.52 -1.08 -4.61
N PHE A 96 11.35 -1.28 -5.21
CA PHE A 96 10.07 -0.93 -4.61
C PHE A 96 9.90 -1.61 -3.25
N GLY A 97 10.07 -2.93 -3.18
CA GLY A 97 9.98 -3.69 -1.91
C GLY A 97 10.95 -3.18 -0.85
N ALA A 98 12.22 -3.02 -1.21
CA ALA A 98 13.27 -2.56 -0.28
C ALA A 98 13.01 -1.15 0.29
N ARG A 99 12.27 -0.30 -0.42
CA ARG A 99 11.98 1.09 -0.01
C ARG A 99 10.56 1.29 0.50
N PHE A 100 9.70 0.30 0.39
CA PHE A 100 8.27 0.44 0.69
C PHE A 100 8.01 0.83 2.15
N SER A 101 8.48 0.00 3.11
CA SER A 101 8.30 0.25 4.55
C SER A 101 8.81 1.63 5.00
N PRO A 102 10.07 2.05 4.71
CA PRO A 102 10.55 3.36 5.15
C PRO A 102 9.81 4.53 4.48
N ARG A 103 9.36 4.39 3.22
CA ARG A 103 8.53 5.42 2.56
C ARG A 103 7.14 5.49 3.19
N LEU A 104 6.54 4.34 3.51
CA LEU A 104 5.24 4.27 4.16
C LEU A 104 5.26 4.92 5.55
N LEU A 105 6.26 4.57 6.37
CA LEU A 105 6.42 5.17 7.71
C LEU A 105 6.57 6.68 7.65
N ARG A 106 7.33 7.20 6.67
CA ARG A 106 7.47 8.64 6.45
C ARG A 106 6.14 9.27 6.03
N ALA A 107 5.40 8.63 5.12
CA ALA A 107 4.11 9.12 4.66
C ALA A 107 3.09 9.18 5.81
N ILE A 108 3.00 8.11 6.63
CA ILE A 108 2.15 8.07 7.82
C ILE A 108 2.53 9.17 8.82
N ALA A 109 3.82 9.29 9.15
CA ALA A 109 4.29 10.31 10.08
C ALA A 109 3.99 11.75 9.62
N THR A 110 3.90 11.97 8.31
CA THR A 110 3.66 13.30 7.73
C THR A 110 2.17 13.60 7.57
N MET A 111 1.38 12.62 7.13
CA MET A 111 0.00 12.82 6.68
C MET A 111 -1.05 12.44 7.73
N THR A 112 -0.76 11.42 8.55
CA THR A 112 -1.68 10.89 9.57
C THR A 112 -0.95 10.73 10.91
N PRO A 113 -0.36 11.81 11.45
CA PRO A 113 0.48 11.75 12.64
C PRO A 113 -0.35 11.29 13.86
N HIS A 114 0.13 10.26 14.55
CA HIS A 114 -0.51 9.65 15.72
C HIS A 114 -1.86 8.96 15.46
N GLU A 115 -2.28 8.82 14.20
CA GLU A 115 -3.54 8.16 13.86
C GLU A 115 -3.39 6.66 13.61
N ILE A 116 -2.17 6.18 13.33
CA ILE A 116 -1.89 4.80 12.92
C ILE A 116 -0.81 4.20 13.83
N ASP A 117 -1.10 3.01 14.35
CA ASP A 117 -0.14 2.11 14.99
C ASP A 117 0.02 0.86 14.13
N LEU A 118 1.10 0.82 13.33
CA LEU A 118 1.38 -0.29 12.41
C LEU A 118 1.82 -1.56 13.14
N ASP A 119 2.39 -1.46 14.33
CA ASP A 119 2.81 -2.65 15.08
C ASP A 119 1.57 -3.33 15.69
N ALA A 120 0.61 -2.52 16.13
CA ALA A 120 -0.66 -2.99 16.68
C ALA A 120 -1.72 -3.32 15.61
N GLY A 121 -1.56 -2.86 14.37
CA GLY A 121 -2.53 -3.08 13.29
C GLY A 121 -3.82 -2.29 13.47
N VAL A 122 -3.74 -1.08 14.02
CA VAL A 122 -4.90 -0.28 14.35
C VAL A 122 -4.77 1.20 13.96
N GLN A 123 -5.91 1.88 13.94
CA GLN A 123 -6.01 3.31 13.69
C GLN A 123 -7.03 3.99 14.63
N SER A 124 -6.87 5.30 14.82
CA SER A 124 -7.71 6.09 15.72
C SER A 124 -9.04 6.52 15.12
N GLU A 125 -9.12 6.62 13.79
CA GLU A 125 -10.33 7.02 13.07
C GLU A 125 -11.01 5.82 12.41
N ALA A 126 -12.34 5.88 12.25
CA ALA A 126 -13.07 4.85 11.53
C ALA A 126 -12.98 5.05 10.01
N GLY A 127 -13.02 3.96 9.25
CA GLY A 127 -13.02 3.99 7.79
C GLY A 127 -11.62 4.00 7.18
N THR A 128 -11.51 4.43 5.93
CA THR A 128 -10.24 4.37 5.21
C THR A 128 -9.38 5.61 5.45
N LEU A 129 -8.19 5.42 6.02
CA LEU A 129 -7.15 6.45 6.00
C LEU A 129 -6.38 6.38 4.68
N SER A 130 -5.84 7.51 4.22
CA SER A 130 -5.15 7.59 2.92
C SER A 130 -3.83 8.32 3.07
N VAL A 131 -2.75 7.70 2.59
CA VAL A 131 -1.43 8.30 2.48
C VAL A 131 -0.90 8.18 1.06
N MET A 132 0.02 9.05 0.69
CA MET A 132 0.71 9.01 -0.59
C MET A 132 2.18 8.72 -0.35
N LEU A 133 2.75 7.73 -1.04
CA LEU A 133 4.20 7.58 -1.04
C LEU A 133 4.81 8.73 -1.83
N ASP A 134 5.84 9.35 -1.29
CA ASP A 134 6.62 10.35 -2.05
C ASP A 134 7.31 9.68 -3.25
N GLU A 135 7.60 10.46 -4.28
CA GLU A 135 8.46 10.01 -5.38
C GLU A 135 9.89 9.73 -4.87
N ASP A 136 10.55 8.75 -5.51
CA ASP A 136 11.99 8.48 -5.32
C ASP A 136 12.89 9.61 -5.84
#